data_AF-A0A522F2H5-F1
#
_entry.id   AF-A0A522F2H5-F1
#
_cell.length_a   1.000
_cell.length_b   1.000
_cell.length_c   1.000
_cell.angle_alpha   90.00
_cell.angle_beta   90.00
_cell.angle_gamma   90.00
#
_symmetry.space_group_name_H-M   'P 1'
#
loop_
_entity.id
_entity.type
_entity.pdbx_description
1 polymer ?
#
loop_
_entity_poly.entity_id
_entity_poly.type
_entity_poly.pdbx_seq_one_letter_code
_entity_poly.pdbx_strand_id
1 'polypeptide(L)'
;MQSNSSKNEEIDLLAILNGIKRIFISLFLFFIHCIGIVQKRWLIFLLFSILGASAGYGLYRYLRPVYVSSLSLSSSILSNDYCADMIENLSEIVKDGTPDLLAKRLNIEIPAAKEIKRIEFSNFNEKLNKMYEDRDTIVLGIPFKIIVYSYSNTVFETVEAALVSYLENNKYALKRKEIKKQNLEALRGKLNSELIQLDTLKKNLSANILPRGTTSGFVFGQPIDPINVYKAGIEMFRNDLNVREDILLIDGIQVVDSFSPRDKPDSPKLWKMIGACVSLMLFFAFMLSYRLERKKT
;
A
#
# COMPACT_ATOMS: atom_id res chain seq x y z
N MET A 1 -47.65 -27.30 31.90
CA MET A 1 -48.37 -26.52 30.87
C MET A 1 -49.07 -25.35 31.55
N GLN A 2 -48.50 -24.15 31.47
CA GLN A 2 -49.23 -22.91 31.69
C GLN A 2 -48.77 -21.96 30.58
N SER A 3 -49.67 -21.77 29.62
CA SER A 3 -49.61 -20.74 28.60
C SER A 3 -49.84 -19.38 29.27
N ASN A 4 -49.02 -18.38 28.96
CA ASN A 4 -49.46 -16.99 28.93
C ASN A 4 -48.50 -16.24 28.01
N SER A 5 -48.91 -16.12 26.75
CA SER A 5 -49.55 -14.90 26.25
C SER A 5 -48.48 -13.83 26.09
N SER A 6 -47.82 -13.90 24.93
CA SER A 6 -47.10 -12.79 24.31
C SER A 6 -48.06 -11.60 24.20
N LYS A 7 -48.15 -10.81 25.28
CA LYS A 7 -48.68 -9.45 25.20
C LYS A 7 -47.73 -8.73 24.25
N ASN A 8 -48.22 -8.43 23.06
CA ASN A 8 -47.62 -7.45 22.19
C ASN A 8 -47.50 -6.17 23.03
N GLU A 9 -46.29 -5.94 23.53
CA GLU A 9 -45.88 -4.68 24.12
C GLU A 9 -45.94 -3.65 22.99
N GLU A 10 -47.12 -3.05 22.83
CA GLU A 10 -47.25 -1.84 22.03
C GLU A 10 -46.34 -0.80 22.67
N ILE A 11 -45.20 -0.57 22.03
CA ILE A 11 -44.25 0.46 22.43
C ILE A 11 -45.00 1.78 22.30
N ASP A 12 -45.32 2.39 23.44
CA ASP A 12 -46.06 3.64 23.50
C ASP A 12 -45.17 4.80 22.99
N LEU A 13 -45.23 5.04 21.68
CA LEU A 13 -44.39 6.00 20.96
C LEU A 13 -44.48 7.42 21.55
N LEU A 14 -45.61 7.75 22.20
CA LEU A 14 -45.83 9.04 22.86
C LEU A 14 -44.94 9.21 24.10
N ALA A 15 -44.69 8.14 24.86
CA ALA A 15 -43.80 8.19 26.02
C ALA A 15 -42.35 8.43 25.59
N ILE A 16 -41.90 7.77 24.51
CA ILE A 16 -40.56 7.95 23.93
C ILE A 16 -40.42 9.38 23.39
N LEU A 17 -41.41 9.89 22.65
CA LEU A 17 -41.39 11.24 22.09
C LEU A 17 -41.32 12.32 23.19
N ASN A 18 -42.09 12.16 24.27
CA ASN A 18 -42.05 13.07 25.41
C ASN A 18 -40.72 13.01 26.17
N GLY A 19 -40.11 11.83 26.27
CA GLY A 19 -38.75 11.66 26.79
C GLY A 19 -37.72 12.41 25.96
N ILE A 20 -37.74 12.24 24.64
CA ILE A 20 -36.87 12.97 23.69
C ILE A 20 -37.09 14.48 23.80
N LYS A 21 -38.34 14.94 23.87
CA LYS A 21 -38.68 16.37 24.01
C LYS A 21 -38.12 16.97 25.29
N ARG A 22 -38.18 16.26 26.42
CA ARG A 22 -37.61 16.72 27.70
C ARG A 22 -36.09 16.83 27.62
N ILE A 23 -35.41 15.85 27.02
CA ILE A 23 -33.96 15.90 26.79
C ILE A 23 -33.61 17.09 25.91
N PHE A 24 -34.37 17.32 24.82
CA PHE A 24 -34.13 18.41 23.89
C PHE A 24 -34.31 19.79 24.55
N ILE A 25 -35.36 19.98 25.35
CA ILE A 25 -35.59 21.22 26.09
C ILE A 25 -34.47 21.45 27.13
N SER A 26 -34.06 20.39 27.84
CA SER A 26 -32.97 20.49 28.82
C SER A 26 -31.64 20.87 28.15
N LEU A 27 -31.33 20.29 26.99
CA LEU A 27 -30.15 20.63 26.20
C LEU A 27 -30.23 22.08 25.69
N PHE A 28 -31.40 22.51 25.23
CA PHE A 28 -31.61 23.88 24.74
C PHE A 28 -31.43 24.92 25.85
N LEU A 29 -32.00 24.69 27.04
CA LEU A 29 -31.82 25.56 28.21
C LEU A 29 -30.36 25.59 28.68
N PHE A 30 -29.68 24.44 28.69
CA PHE A 30 -28.26 24.35 28.98
C PHE A 30 -27.43 25.19 27.98
N PHE A 31 -27.78 25.14 26.69
CA PHE A 31 -27.10 25.90 25.65
C PHE A 31 -27.30 27.42 25.81
N ILE A 32 -28.52 27.88 26.11
CA ILE A 32 -28.81 29.29 26.43
C ILE A 32 -27.99 29.74 27.64
N HIS A 33 -27.94 28.92 28.70
CA HIS A 33 -27.14 29.24 29.88
C HIS A 33 -25.64 29.35 29.56
N CYS A 34 -25.12 28.44 28.73
CA CYS A 34 -23.73 28.50 28.26
C CYS A 34 -23.46 29.79 27.47
N ILE A 35 -24.34 30.17 26.55
CA ILE A 35 -24.22 31.43 25.80
C ILE A 35 -24.23 32.63 26.75
N GLY A 36 -25.11 32.64 27.75
CA GLY A 36 -25.18 33.71 28.74
C GLY A 36 -23.87 33.87 29.53
N ILE A 37 -23.23 32.77 29.94
CA ILE A 37 -21.92 32.78 30.60
C ILE A 37 -20.85 33.36 29.68
N VAL A 38 -20.84 32.93 28.41
CA VAL A 38 -19.87 33.40 27.41
C VAL A 38 -20.01 34.90 27.16
N GLN A 39 -21.24 35.40 26.97
CA GLN A 39 -21.50 36.83 26.75
C GLN A 39 -21.10 37.68 27.97
N LYS A 40 -21.44 37.23 29.19
CA LYS A 40 -21.13 37.97 30.42
C LYS A 40 -19.62 38.05 30.70
N ARG A 41 -18.84 37.06 30.26
CA ARG A 41 -17.40 36.94 30.55
C ARG A 41 -16.56 36.86 29.27
N TRP A 42 -16.99 37.50 28.20
CA TRP A 42 -16.36 37.40 26.87
C TRP A 42 -14.87 37.77 26.88
N LEU A 43 -14.44 38.70 27.75
CA LEU A 43 -13.03 39.06 27.94
C LEU A 43 -12.15 37.89 28.38
N ILE A 44 -12.65 37.00 29.25
CA ILE A 44 -11.92 35.81 29.68
C ILE A 44 -11.74 34.88 28.47
N PHE A 45 -12.80 34.65 27.69
CA PHE A 45 -12.73 33.81 26.49
C PHE A 45 -11.77 34.39 25.43
N LEU A 46 -11.77 35.70 25.24
CA LEU A 46 -10.83 36.37 24.33
C LEU A 46 -9.38 36.17 24.78
N LEU A 47 -9.07 36.38 26.06
CA LEU A 47 -7.72 36.20 26.60
C LEU A 47 -7.23 34.76 26.43
N PHE A 48 -8.07 33.77 26.78
CA PHE A 48 -7.73 32.35 26.60
C PHE A 48 -7.63 31.96 25.12
N SER A 49 -8.41 32.57 24.23
CA SER A 49 -8.30 32.36 22.78
C SER A 49 -6.96 32.88 22.25
N ILE A 50 -6.50 34.05 22.69
CA ILE A 50 -5.19 34.60 22.31
C ILE A 50 -4.08 33.69 22.84
N LEU A 51 -4.14 33.30 24.13
CA LEU A 51 -3.16 32.38 24.71
C LEU A 51 -3.12 31.04 23.98
N GLY A 52 -4.28 30.47 23.64
CA GLY A 52 -4.38 29.24 22.87
C GLY A 52 -3.80 29.37 21.46
N ALA A 53 -4.05 30.49 20.78
CA ALA A 53 -3.50 30.75 19.45
C ALA A 53 -1.96 30.93 19.50
N SER A 54 -1.45 31.70 20.47
CA SER A 54 -0.02 31.88 20.69
C SER A 54 0.68 30.56 21.03
N ALA A 55 0.11 29.75 21.93
CA ALA A 55 0.63 28.44 22.28
C ALA A 55 0.63 27.49 21.08
N GLY A 56 -0.45 27.46 20.30
CA GLY A 56 -0.56 26.65 19.09
C GLY A 56 0.47 27.03 18.02
N TYR A 57 0.72 28.33 17.84
CA TYR A 57 1.76 28.82 16.93
C TYR A 57 3.18 28.45 17.43
N GLY A 58 3.43 28.57 18.74
CA GLY A 58 4.69 28.16 19.35
C GLY A 58 4.97 26.66 19.15
N LEU A 59 3.97 25.81 19.40
CA LEU A 59 4.06 24.37 19.18
C LEU A 59 4.29 24.01 17.71
N TYR A 60 3.62 24.70 16.78
CA TYR A 60 3.82 24.51 15.34
C TYR A 60 5.27 24.74 14.93
N ARG A 61 5.95 25.73 15.52
CA ARG A 61 7.36 26.03 15.22
C ARG A 61 8.35 25.08 15.90
N TYR A 62 7.97 24.51 17.04
CA TYR A 62 8.80 23.54 17.76
C TYR A 62 8.75 22.14 17.15
N LEU A 63 7.60 21.72 16.63
CA LEU A 63 7.44 20.41 16.02
C LEU A 63 8.09 20.35 14.64
N ARG A 64 8.87 19.29 14.41
CA ARG A 64 9.55 19.08 13.14
C ARG A 64 8.55 18.82 12.01
N PRO A 65 8.76 19.41 10.81
CA PRO A 65 7.95 19.09 9.64
C PRO A 65 8.12 17.61 9.28
N VAL A 66 7.04 17.00 8.80
CA VAL A 66 7.01 15.61 8.33
C VAL A 66 6.50 15.60 6.91
N TYR A 67 7.33 15.07 6.04
CA TYR A 67 7.08 14.80 4.65
C TYR A 67 6.60 13.37 4.48
N VAL A 68 5.70 13.16 3.52
CA VAL A 68 5.13 11.85 3.23
C VAL A 68 5.24 11.61 1.75
N SER A 69 5.76 10.45 1.38
CA SER A 69 5.77 9.98 0.00
C SER A 69 5.43 8.50 -0.04
N SER A 70 4.86 8.06 -1.15
CA SER A 70 4.49 6.67 -1.40
C SER A 70 5.26 6.14 -2.60
N LEU A 71 5.77 4.92 -2.47
CA LEU A 71 6.45 4.16 -3.50
C LEU A 71 5.56 2.98 -3.86
N SER A 72 5.21 2.84 -5.14
CA SER A 72 4.45 1.69 -5.64
C SER A 72 5.41 0.68 -6.26
N LEU A 73 5.41 -0.54 -5.74
CA LEU A 73 6.25 -1.64 -6.19
C LEU A 73 5.39 -2.81 -6.66
N SER A 74 5.92 -3.62 -7.57
CA SER A 74 5.38 -4.94 -7.89
C SER A 74 6.48 -5.98 -7.75
N SER A 75 6.13 -7.19 -7.29
CA SER A 75 7.06 -8.30 -7.21
C SER A 75 6.59 -9.50 -8.03
N SER A 76 7.49 -10.02 -8.87
CA SER A 76 7.26 -11.27 -9.61
C SER A 76 7.73 -12.52 -8.84
N ILE A 77 8.32 -12.33 -7.66
CA ILE A 77 9.00 -13.38 -6.87
C ILE A 77 8.41 -13.51 -5.47
N LEU A 78 8.12 -12.38 -4.83
CA LEU A 78 7.61 -12.31 -3.45
C LEU A 78 6.10 -12.06 -3.47
N SER A 79 5.38 -12.69 -2.55
CA SER A 79 3.99 -12.33 -2.28
C SER A 79 3.93 -11.01 -1.52
N ASN A 80 2.80 -10.31 -1.65
CA ASN A 80 2.58 -9.06 -0.95
C ASN A 80 2.62 -9.22 0.57
N ASP A 81 2.14 -10.36 1.11
CA ASP A 81 2.18 -10.64 2.55
C ASP A 81 3.62 -10.75 3.07
N TYR A 82 4.50 -11.43 2.32
CA TYR A 82 5.91 -11.51 2.70
C TYR A 82 6.60 -10.14 2.63
N CYS A 83 6.26 -9.33 1.63
CA CYS A 83 6.71 -7.94 1.58
C CYS A 83 6.17 -7.13 2.75
N ALA A 84 4.91 -7.33 3.15
CA ALA A 84 4.30 -6.66 4.29
C ALA A 84 5.06 -6.97 5.58
N ASP A 85 5.32 -8.25 5.85
CA ASP A 85 6.10 -8.69 7.03
C ASP A 85 7.50 -8.07 7.03
N MET A 86 8.19 -8.05 5.87
CA MET A 86 9.51 -7.41 5.76
C MET A 86 9.47 -5.91 6.08
N ILE A 87 8.45 -5.20 5.59
CA ILE A 87 8.30 -3.76 5.84
C ILE A 87 7.83 -3.49 7.28
N GLU A 88 7.01 -4.36 7.87
CA GLU A 88 6.58 -4.27 9.26
C GLU A 88 7.77 -4.42 10.21
N ASN A 89 8.67 -5.37 9.95
CA ASN A 89 9.94 -5.49 10.70
C ASN A 89 10.77 -4.20 10.64
N LEU A 90 10.83 -3.52 9.49
CA LEU A 90 11.49 -2.20 9.41
C LEU A 90 10.73 -1.16 10.23
N SER A 91 9.40 -1.16 10.17
CA SER A 91 8.54 -0.25 10.95
C SER A 91 8.77 -0.40 12.46
N GLU A 92 8.93 -1.62 12.95
CA GLU A 92 9.26 -1.89 14.36
C GLU A 92 10.61 -1.30 14.75
N ILE A 93 11.66 -1.47 13.93
CA ILE A 93 12.98 -0.87 14.18
C ILE A 93 12.89 0.67 14.25
N VAL A 94 12.08 1.28 13.40
CA VAL A 94 11.83 2.75 13.45
C VAL A 94 11.12 3.13 14.75
N LYS A 95 10.12 2.36 15.19
CA LYS A 95 9.39 2.60 16.45
C LYS A 95 10.28 2.47 17.68
N ASP A 96 11.24 1.53 17.66
CA ASP A 96 12.21 1.33 18.74
C ASP A 96 13.22 2.47 18.86
N GLY A 97 13.30 3.37 17.86
CA GLY A 97 14.19 4.52 17.88
C GLY A 97 15.67 4.15 17.75
N THR A 98 15.99 3.07 17.02
CA THR A 98 17.36 2.58 16.80
C THR A 98 17.85 2.85 15.36
N PRO A 99 18.21 4.09 15.02
CA PRO A 99 18.56 4.47 13.64
C PRO A 99 19.79 3.73 13.10
N ASP A 100 20.71 3.31 13.96
CA ASP A 100 21.91 2.55 13.56
C ASP A 100 21.55 1.17 13.02
N LEU A 101 20.55 0.51 13.64
CA LEU A 101 20.06 -0.79 13.18
C LEU A 101 19.33 -0.64 11.85
N LEU A 102 18.50 0.40 11.71
CA LEU A 102 17.80 0.70 10.46
C LEU A 102 18.79 0.99 9.33
N ALA A 103 19.79 1.84 9.58
CA ALA A 103 20.85 2.16 8.64
C ALA A 103 21.59 0.91 8.17
N LYS A 104 21.93 0.00 9.09
CA LYS A 104 22.56 -1.28 8.78
C LYS A 104 21.67 -2.20 7.96
N ARG A 105 20.37 -2.27 8.26
CA ARG A 105 19.41 -3.14 7.54
C ARG A 105 19.14 -2.65 6.12
N LEU A 106 18.99 -1.34 5.95
CA LEU A 106 18.76 -0.69 4.65
C LEU A 106 20.05 -0.41 3.87
N ASN A 107 21.21 -0.59 4.49
CA ASN A 107 22.52 -0.24 3.92
C ASN A 107 22.59 1.23 3.49
N ILE A 108 22.15 2.13 4.36
CA ILE A 108 22.19 3.60 4.17
C ILE A 108 22.97 4.27 5.30
N GLU A 109 23.30 5.54 5.13
CA GLU A 109 23.99 6.29 6.19
C GLU A 109 23.08 6.55 7.39
N ILE A 110 23.67 6.57 8.60
CA ILE A 110 22.95 6.84 9.86
C ILE A 110 22.18 8.17 9.85
N PRO A 111 22.71 9.28 9.29
CA PRO A 111 21.95 10.53 9.18
C PRO A 111 20.67 10.37 8.36
N ALA A 112 20.72 9.66 7.23
CA ALA A 112 19.53 9.38 6.41
C ALA A 112 18.50 8.54 7.19
N ALA A 113 18.95 7.52 7.91
CA ALA A 113 18.07 6.68 8.73
C ALA A 113 17.38 7.47 9.86
N LYS A 114 18.03 8.47 10.45
CA LYS A 114 17.46 9.34 11.50
C LYS A 114 16.32 10.23 11.00
N GLU A 115 16.32 10.56 9.71
CA GLU A 115 15.26 11.37 9.12
C GLU A 115 13.98 10.55 8.92
N ILE A 116 14.06 9.22 8.89
CA ILE A 116 12.90 8.34 8.74
C ILE A 116 12.11 8.30 10.05
N LYS A 117 10.89 8.84 10.01
CA LYS A 117 9.96 8.86 11.15
C LYS A 117 9.11 7.59 11.24
N ARG A 118 8.64 7.08 10.10
CA ARG A 118 7.73 5.93 10.03
C ARG A 118 7.74 5.32 8.63
N ILE A 119 7.58 4.01 8.56
CA ILE A 119 7.38 3.26 7.32
C ILE A 119 6.09 2.44 7.47
N GLU A 120 5.24 2.47 6.45
CA GLU A 120 3.96 1.74 6.42
C GLU A 120 3.83 0.97 5.11
N PHE A 121 3.17 -0.18 5.18
CA PHE A 121 2.81 -0.99 4.03
C PHE A 121 1.31 -0.85 3.74
N SER A 122 0.94 -0.81 2.47
CA SER A 122 -0.46 -0.75 2.03
C SER A 122 -0.64 -1.50 0.72
N ASN A 123 -1.58 -2.45 0.68
CA ASN A 123 -1.94 -3.10 -0.58
C ASN A 123 -2.70 -2.13 -1.51
N PHE A 124 -2.43 -2.17 -2.81
CA PHE A 124 -2.98 -1.19 -3.76
C PHE A 124 -4.51 -1.25 -3.86
N ASN A 125 -5.14 -2.39 -3.57
CA ASN A 125 -6.59 -2.55 -3.62
C ASN A 125 -7.11 -3.62 -2.64
N GLU A 126 -7.73 -3.19 -1.54
CA GLU A 126 -8.41 -4.07 -0.57
C GLU A 126 -9.50 -4.94 -1.21
N LYS A 127 -10.18 -4.46 -2.27
CA LYS A 127 -11.20 -5.27 -2.97
C LYS A 127 -10.57 -6.38 -3.81
N LEU A 128 -9.38 -6.15 -4.38
CA LEU A 128 -8.66 -7.21 -5.08
C LEU A 128 -8.20 -8.26 -4.07
N ASN A 129 -7.63 -7.85 -2.93
CA ASN A 129 -7.27 -8.79 -1.88
C ASN A 129 -8.47 -9.65 -1.44
N LYS A 130 -9.64 -9.04 -1.17
CA LYS A 130 -10.86 -9.78 -0.82
C LYS A 130 -11.32 -10.76 -1.90
N MET A 131 -11.06 -10.48 -3.18
CA MET A 131 -11.41 -11.40 -4.27
C MET A 131 -10.50 -12.63 -4.32
N TYR A 132 -9.29 -12.52 -3.77
CA TYR A 132 -8.30 -13.61 -3.73
C TYR A 132 -8.14 -14.25 -2.35
N GLU A 133 -8.69 -13.65 -1.28
CA GLU A 133 -8.72 -14.23 0.08
C GLU A 133 -9.39 -15.62 0.11
N ASP A 134 -10.43 -15.82 -0.70
CA ASP A 134 -11.14 -17.12 -0.80
C ASP A 134 -10.39 -18.18 -1.62
N ARG A 135 -9.25 -17.83 -2.22
CA ARG A 135 -8.44 -18.75 -3.02
C ARG A 135 -7.14 -19.03 -2.27
N ASP A 136 -6.87 -20.30 -1.99
CA ASP A 136 -5.59 -20.83 -1.45
C ASP A 136 -4.39 -20.64 -2.41
N THR A 137 -4.45 -19.65 -3.31
CA THR A 137 -3.48 -19.41 -4.37
C THR A 137 -2.65 -18.17 -4.04
N ILE A 138 -1.33 -18.34 -3.95
CA ILE A 138 -0.40 -17.22 -3.80
C ILE A 138 -0.43 -16.39 -5.10
N VAL A 139 -0.96 -15.17 -5.04
CA VAL A 139 -0.97 -14.26 -6.19
C VAL A 139 0.30 -13.42 -6.18
N LEU A 140 1.07 -13.52 -7.27
CA LEU A 140 2.28 -12.72 -7.51
C LEU A 140 1.99 -11.59 -8.50
N GLY A 141 2.82 -10.55 -8.50
CA GLY A 141 2.75 -9.45 -9.46
C GLY A 141 1.69 -8.38 -9.17
N ILE A 142 0.97 -8.48 -8.04
CA ILE A 142 0.03 -7.43 -7.62
C ILE A 142 0.84 -6.24 -7.07
N PRO A 143 0.60 -5.02 -7.55
CA PRO A 143 1.27 -3.86 -7.00
C PRO A 143 0.89 -3.61 -5.54
N PHE A 144 1.85 -3.16 -4.75
CA PHE A 144 1.68 -2.71 -3.37
C PHE A 144 2.36 -1.36 -3.17
N LYS A 145 2.02 -0.67 -2.08
CA LYS A 145 2.54 0.65 -1.74
C LYS A 145 3.30 0.60 -0.42
N ILE A 146 4.47 1.24 -0.40
CA ILE A 146 5.21 1.56 0.81
C ILE A 146 5.11 3.06 1.02
N ILE A 147 4.67 3.49 2.19
CA ILE A 147 4.51 4.89 2.56
C ILE A 147 5.60 5.22 3.58
N VAL A 148 6.43 6.20 3.26
CA VAL A 148 7.52 6.66 4.13
C VAL A 148 7.21 8.06 4.63
N TYR A 149 7.35 8.23 5.94
CA TYR A 149 7.27 9.50 6.65
C TYR A 149 8.69 9.90 7.02
N SER A 150 9.13 11.07 6.58
CA SER A 150 10.49 11.58 6.80
C SER A 150 10.46 13.01 7.34
N TYR A 151 11.46 13.40 8.14
CA TYR A 151 11.67 14.79 8.56
C TYR A 151 12.31 15.66 7.47
N SER A 152 12.93 15.03 6.45
CA SER A 152 13.54 15.70 5.31
C SER A 152 13.01 15.16 3.97
N ASN A 153 12.84 16.05 2.98
CA ASN A 153 12.40 15.70 1.63
C ASN A 153 13.54 15.18 0.72
N THR A 154 14.80 15.27 1.14
CA THR A 154 15.95 14.85 0.31
C THR A 154 16.26 13.36 0.43
N VAL A 155 15.71 12.67 1.43
CA VAL A 155 16.11 11.31 1.79
C VAL A 155 15.36 10.25 0.97
N PHE A 156 14.26 10.62 0.33
CA PHE A 156 13.38 9.68 -0.36
C PHE A 156 14.08 8.89 -1.47
N GLU A 157 14.94 9.52 -2.28
CA GLU A 157 15.69 8.82 -3.33
C GLU A 157 16.62 7.75 -2.76
N THR A 158 17.34 8.08 -1.68
CA THR A 158 18.19 7.11 -0.96
C THR A 158 17.36 5.98 -0.35
N VAL A 159 16.20 6.30 0.26
CA VAL A 159 15.31 5.28 0.85
C VAL A 159 14.69 4.39 -0.22
N GLU A 160 14.33 4.92 -1.40
CA GLU A 160 13.78 4.14 -2.50
C GLU A 160 14.73 3.02 -2.93
N ALA A 161 15.96 3.40 -3.28
CA ALA A 161 17.00 2.46 -3.69
C ALA A 161 17.29 1.43 -2.59
N ALA A 162 17.30 1.87 -1.34
CA ALA A 162 17.53 1.01 -0.19
C ALA A 162 16.38 0.01 0.06
N LEU A 163 15.12 0.44 -0.06
CA LEU A 163 13.95 -0.43 0.09
C LEU A 163 13.88 -1.47 -1.03
N VAL A 164 14.11 -1.06 -2.28
CA VAL A 164 14.17 -1.98 -3.43
C VAL A 164 15.27 -3.02 -3.21
N SER A 165 16.47 -2.57 -2.84
CA SER A 165 17.61 -3.44 -2.54
C SER A 165 17.34 -4.37 -1.36
N TYR A 166 16.70 -3.89 -0.29
CA TYR A 166 16.35 -4.68 0.89
C TYR A 166 15.37 -5.80 0.55
N LEU A 167 14.35 -5.50 -0.25
CA LEU A 167 13.36 -6.49 -0.70
C LEU A 167 13.98 -7.47 -1.69
N GLU A 168 14.87 -7.03 -2.59
CA GLU A 168 15.46 -7.90 -3.61
C GLU A 168 16.59 -8.80 -3.07
N ASN A 169 17.44 -8.28 -2.19
CA ASN A 169 18.66 -8.96 -1.73
C ASN A 169 18.46 -9.86 -0.50
N ASN A 170 17.22 -10.20 -0.15
CA ASN A 170 16.96 -11.13 0.92
C ASN A 170 17.21 -12.59 0.47
N LYS A 171 17.63 -13.45 1.40
CA LYS A 171 18.01 -14.85 1.12
C LYS A 171 16.92 -15.62 0.38
N TYR A 172 15.65 -15.39 0.70
CA TYR A 172 14.52 -16.07 0.08
C TYR A 172 14.29 -15.57 -1.36
N ALA A 173 14.27 -14.26 -1.58
CA ALA A 173 14.17 -13.66 -2.92
C ALA A 173 15.31 -14.13 -3.84
N LEU A 174 16.56 -14.07 -3.37
CA LEU A 174 17.72 -14.52 -4.14
C LEU A 174 17.61 -15.99 -4.55
N LYS A 175 17.18 -16.87 -3.63
CA LYS A 175 17.02 -18.30 -3.94
C LYS A 175 15.90 -18.54 -4.95
N ARG A 176 14.78 -17.83 -4.83
CA ARG A 176 13.65 -17.93 -5.77
C ARG A 176 14.01 -17.37 -7.15
N LYS A 177 14.74 -16.24 -7.20
CA LYS A 177 15.30 -15.65 -8.42
C LYS A 177 16.18 -16.65 -9.16
N GLU A 178 17.11 -17.28 -8.45
CA GLU A 178 18.01 -18.28 -9.03
C GLU A 178 17.26 -19.51 -9.55
N ILE A 179 16.31 -20.06 -8.79
CA ILE A 179 15.50 -21.20 -9.25
C ILE A 179 14.70 -20.83 -10.51
N LYS A 180 14.07 -19.66 -10.52
CA LYS A 180 13.31 -19.17 -11.68
C LYS A 180 14.21 -19.03 -12.90
N LYS A 181 15.43 -18.51 -12.71
CA LYS A 181 16.43 -18.35 -13.76
C LYS A 181 16.82 -19.68 -14.38
N GLN A 182 17.18 -20.65 -13.54
CA GLN A 182 17.55 -22.00 -13.97
C GLN A 182 16.42 -22.67 -14.74
N ASN A 183 15.17 -22.52 -14.29
CA ASN A 183 14.01 -23.06 -14.98
C ASN A 183 13.79 -22.43 -16.37
N LEU A 184 13.92 -21.11 -16.47
CA LEU A 184 13.80 -20.39 -17.74
C LEU A 184 14.93 -20.74 -18.70
N GLU A 185 16.17 -20.86 -18.22
CA GLU A 185 17.32 -21.29 -19.02
C GLU A 185 17.16 -22.74 -19.51
N ALA A 186 16.68 -23.66 -18.66
CA ALA A 186 16.38 -25.04 -19.04
C ALA A 186 15.26 -25.11 -20.09
N LEU A 187 14.19 -24.33 -19.91
CA LEU A 187 13.09 -24.23 -20.87
C LEU A 187 13.59 -23.69 -22.22
N ARG A 188 14.41 -22.65 -22.20
CA ARG A 188 15.03 -22.08 -23.40
C ARG A 188 15.92 -23.10 -24.11
N GLY A 189 16.74 -23.84 -23.36
CA GLY A 189 17.56 -24.92 -23.90
C GLY A 189 16.72 -25.98 -24.62
N LYS A 190 15.59 -26.37 -24.01
CA LYS A 190 14.63 -27.28 -24.63
C LYS A 190 14.03 -26.69 -25.91
N LEU A 191 13.50 -25.46 -25.87
CA LEU A 191 12.94 -24.79 -27.05
C LEU A 191 13.93 -24.69 -28.20
N ASN A 192 15.19 -24.37 -27.91
CA ASN A 192 16.25 -24.32 -28.93
C ASN A 192 16.51 -25.70 -29.55
N SER A 193 16.53 -26.76 -28.74
CA SER A 193 16.70 -28.13 -29.25
C SER A 193 15.54 -28.58 -30.16
N GLU A 194 14.31 -28.20 -29.82
CA GLU A 194 13.12 -28.48 -30.62
C GLU A 194 13.10 -27.66 -31.93
N LEU A 195 13.53 -26.40 -31.89
CA LEU A 195 13.69 -25.57 -33.09
C LEU A 195 14.70 -26.18 -34.08
N ILE A 196 15.84 -26.68 -33.59
CA ILE A 196 16.84 -27.38 -34.42
C ILE A 196 16.26 -28.65 -35.06
N GLN A 197 15.47 -29.41 -34.31
CA GLN A 197 14.79 -30.61 -34.82
C GLN A 197 13.74 -30.24 -35.89
N LEU A 198 12.96 -29.20 -35.66
CA LEU A 198 11.99 -28.69 -36.63
C LEU A 198 12.66 -28.19 -37.92
N ASP A 199 13.80 -27.53 -37.83
CA ASP A 199 14.52 -27.07 -39.02
C ASP A 199 15.11 -28.24 -39.82
N THR A 200 15.57 -29.28 -39.12
CA THR A 200 15.96 -30.56 -39.74
C THR A 200 14.77 -31.20 -40.46
N LEU A 201 13.60 -31.23 -39.81
CA LEU A 201 12.36 -31.75 -40.39
C LEU A 201 11.93 -30.95 -41.63
N LYS A 202 11.96 -29.62 -41.58
CA LYS A 202 11.66 -28.75 -42.74
C LYS A 202 12.56 -29.04 -43.92
N LYS A 203 13.88 -29.21 -43.69
CA LYS A 203 14.85 -29.58 -44.73
C LYS A 203 14.56 -30.95 -45.34
N ASN A 204 14.19 -31.93 -44.51
CA ASN A 204 13.83 -33.26 -45.00
C ASN A 204 12.51 -33.24 -45.78
N LEU A 205 11.54 -32.43 -45.38
CA LEU A 205 10.27 -32.28 -46.10
C LEU A 205 10.47 -31.59 -47.44
N SER A 206 11.22 -30.49 -47.49
CA SER A 206 11.49 -29.78 -48.75
C SER A 206 12.25 -30.64 -49.76
N ALA A 207 13.17 -31.50 -49.29
CA ALA A 207 13.88 -32.47 -50.13
C ALA A 207 12.97 -33.59 -50.70
N ASN A 208 11.86 -33.91 -50.03
CA ASN A 208 10.94 -34.99 -50.41
C ASN A 208 9.66 -34.51 -51.14
N ILE A 209 9.35 -33.22 -51.12
CA ILE A 209 8.21 -32.61 -51.83
C ILE A 209 8.52 -32.43 -53.34
N LEU A 210 9.79 -32.43 -53.74
CA LEU A 210 10.17 -32.39 -55.16
C LEU A 210 9.90 -33.77 -55.81
N PRO A 211 9.13 -33.84 -56.90
CA PRO A 211 8.83 -35.11 -57.56
C PRO A 211 10.11 -35.71 -58.15
N ARG A 212 10.53 -36.87 -57.63
CA ARG A 212 11.59 -37.67 -58.24
C ARG A 212 11.04 -38.40 -59.48
N GLY A 213 11.17 -37.77 -60.65
CA GLY A 213 11.25 -38.36 -62.00
C GLY A 213 10.29 -39.49 -62.43
N THR A 214 9.41 -39.18 -63.39
CA THR A 214 8.88 -39.92 -64.57
C THR A 214 8.65 -41.45 -64.62
N THR A 215 9.05 -42.30 -63.69
CA THR A 215 8.87 -43.75 -63.86
C THR A 215 8.64 -44.48 -62.53
N SER A 216 7.36 -44.85 -62.32
CA SER A 216 6.93 -46.03 -61.58
C SER A 216 7.28 -46.12 -60.08
N GLY A 217 6.36 -45.65 -59.23
CA GLY A 217 6.23 -46.14 -57.86
C GLY A 217 5.85 -45.05 -56.84
N PHE A 218 4.62 -44.54 -56.90
CA PHE A 218 4.11 -43.63 -55.87
C PHE A 218 3.80 -44.42 -54.59
N VAL A 219 4.68 -44.32 -53.58
CA VAL A 219 4.34 -44.72 -52.21
C VAL A 219 3.66 -43.51 -51.56
N PHE A 220 2.33 -43.51 -51.54
CA PHE A 220 1.52 -42.56 -50.76
C PHE A 220 1.68 -42.88 -49.27
N GLY A 221 2.76 -42.41 -48.66
CA GLY A 221 2.71 -42.05 -47.24
C GLY A 221 1.69 -40.92 -47.07
N GLN A 222 1.04 -40.84 -45.90
CA GLN A 222 0.11 -39.75 -45.59
C GLN A 222 0.77 -38.40 -45.95
N PRO A 223 0.07 -37.50 -46.66
CA PRO A 223 0.64 -36.21 -47.02
C PRO A 223 0.99 -35.46 -45.74
N ILE A 224 2.29 -35.28 -45.50
CA ILE A 224 2.75 -34.46 -44.38
C ILE A 224 2.40 -33.03 -44.74
N ASP A 225 1.62 -32.36 -43.89
CA ASP A 225 1.22 -30.97 -44.09
C ASP A 225 2.38 -30.03 -43.70
N PRO A 226 3.13 -29.46 -44.67
CA PRO A 226 4.27 -28.60 -44.37
C PRO A 226 3.84 -27.33 -43.62
N ILE A 227 2.59 -26.89 -43.80
CA ILE A 227 2.07 -25.66 -43.18
C ILE A 227 2.10 -25.79 -41.66
N ASN A 228 1.74 -26.95 -41.11
CA ASN A 228 1.72 -27.17 -39.66
C ASN A 228 3.13 -27.16 -39.07
N VAL A 229 4.13 -27.69 -39.79
CA VAL A 229 5.54 -27.64 -39.36
C VAL A 229 6.07 -26.21 -39.33
N TYR A 230 5.73 -25.38 -40.32
CA TYR A 230 6.08 -23.96 -40.29
C TYR A 230 5.37 -23.20 -39.17
N LYS A 231 4.08 -23.44 -38.96
CA LYS A 231 3.31 -22.84 -37.84
C LYS A 231 3.93 -23.18 -36.48
N ALA A 232 4.23 -24.45 -36.24
CA ALA A 232 4.88 -24.90 -35.01
C ALA A 232 6.25 -24.21 -34.79
N GLY A 233 7.04 -24.05 -35.87
CA GLY A 233 8.31 -23.32 -35.79
C GLY A 233 8.14 -21.84 -35.41
N ILE A 234 7.14 -21.15 -35.96
CA ILE A 234 6.84 -19.75 -35.60
C ILE A 234 6.39 -19.66 -34.14
N GLU A 235 5.54 -20.58 -33.69
CA GLU A 235 5.06 -20.63 -32.31
C GLU A 235 6.20 -20.87 -31.32
N MET A 236 7.08 -21.84 -31.59
CA MET A 236 8.26 -22.09 -30.75
C MET A 236 9.22 -20.90 -30.72
N PHE A 237 9.40 -20.19 -31.85
CA PHE A 237 10.22 -18.99 -31.89
C PHE A 237 9.62 -17.86 -31.03
N ARG A 238 8.30 -17.65 -31.09
CA ARG A 238 7.61 -16.71 -30.20
C ARG A 238 7.79 -17.08 -28.73
N ASN A 239 7.70 -18.38 -28.42
CA ASN A 239 7.93 -18.86 -27.06
C ASN A 239 9.38 -18.62 -26.61
N ASP A 240 10.39 -18.78 -27.47
CA ASP A 240 11.79 -18.41 -27.14
C ASP A 240 11.93 -16.92 -26.85
N LEU A 241 11.27 -16.05 -27.63
CA LEU A 241 11.28 -14.60 -27.38
C LEU A 241 10.66 -14.26 -26.03
N ASN A 242 9.51 -14.84 -25.69
CA ASN A 242 8.85 -14.62 -24.39
C ASN A 242 9.73 -15.11 -23.23
N VAL A 243 10.35 -16.29 -23.35
CA VAL A 243 11.25 -16.81 -22.31
C VAL A 243 12.48 -15.92 -22.14
N ARG A 244 13.00 -15.32 -23.23
CA ARG A 244 14.09 -14.33 -23.13
C ARG A 244 13.65 -13.06 -22.41
N GLU A 245 12.47 -12.57 -22.72
CA GLU A 245 11.89 -11.42 -22.02
C GLU A 245 11.76 -11.72 -20.51
N ASP A 246 11.25 -12.89 -20.15
CA ASP A 246 11.14 -13.33 -18.75
C ASP A 246 12.50 -13.41 -18.03
N ILE A 247 13.56 -13.81 -18.74
CA ILE A 247 14.93 -13.82 -18.20
C ILE A 247 15.45 -12.39 -17.99
N LEU A 248 15.13 -11.46 -18.90
CA LEU A 248 15.54 -10.06 -18.78
C LEU A 248 14.78 -9.34 -17.65
N LEU A 249 13.51 -9.70 -17.44
CA LEU A 249 12.63 -9.14 -16.41
C LEU A 249 12.65 -9.97 -15.11
N ILE A 250 13.69 -10.80 -14.92
CA ILE A 250 13.77 -11.68 -13.76
C ILE A 250 14.04 -10.93 -12.45
N ASP A 251 14.36 -9.65 -12.53
CA ASP A 251 14.49 -8.79 -11.35
C ASP A 251 13.20 -8.84 -10.54
N GLY A 252 13.38 -9.07 -9.24
CA GLY A 252 12.30 -9.53 -8.38
C GLY A 252 11.32 -8.45 -7.99
N ILE A 253 11.77 -7.20 -7.99
CA ILE A 253 11.05 -6.01 -7.54
C ILE A 253 11.14 -4.96 -8.65
N GLN A 254 9.98 -4.50 -9.12
CA GLN A 254 9.87 -3.46 -10.12
C GLN A 254 9.24 -2.22 -9.50
N VAL A 255 9.84 -1.06 -9.74
CA VAL A 255 9.28 0.23 -9.34
C VAL A 255 8.21 0.62 -10.36
N VAL A 256 6.95 0.67 -9.92
CA VAL A 256 5.80 1.07 -10.74
C VAL A 256 5.63 2.58 -10.70
N ASP A 257 5.80 3.18 -9.53
CA ASP A 257 5.73 4.62 -9.30
C ASP A 257 6.71 4.99 -8.18
N SER A 258 7.73 5.80 -8.50
CA SER A 258 8.76 6.26 -7.57
C SER A 258 8.20 7.23 -6.53
N PHE A 259 8.96 7.51 -5.48
CA PHE A 259 8.59 8.55 -4.53
C PHE A 259 8.45 9.91 -5.21
N SER A 260 7.29 10.53 -5.05
CA SER A 260 7.04 11.93 -5.41
C SER A 260 6.88 12.74 -4.11
N PRO A 261 7.99 13.18 -3.47
CA PRO A 261 7.90 13.96 -2.25
C PRO A 261 7.28 15.32 -2.54
N ARG A 262 6.38 15.76 -1.66
CA ARG A 262 5.80 17.10 -1.75
C ARG A 262 6.78 18.12 -1.18
N ASP A 263 6.87 19.29 -1.81
CA ASP A 263 7.66 20.41 -1.28
C ASP A 263 7.14 20.91 0.07
N LYS A 264 5.84 20.75 0.32
CA LYS A 264 5.18 21.16 1.56
C LYS A 264 5.03 19.97 2.50
N PRO A 265 5.35 20.13 3.80
CA PRO A 265 5.18 19.07 4.78
C PRO A 265 3.70 18.73 4.94
N ASP A 266 3.41 17.45 5.17
CA ASP A 266 2.04 17.01 5.41
C ASP A 266 1.57 17.32 6.84
N SER A 267 2.50 17.27 7.81
CA SER A 267 2.25 17.64 9.20
C SER A 267 3.46 18.36 9.82
N PRO A 268 3.28 19.19 10.85
CA PRO A 268 2.00 19.67 11.41
C PRO A 268 1.29 20.69 10.51
N LYS A 269 -0.05 20.74 10.53
CA LYS A 269 -0.83 21.79 9.84
C LYS A 269 -1.17 22.90 10.83
N LEU A 270 -0.74 24.13 10.55
CA LEU A 270 -0.86 25.28 11.46
C LEU A 270 -2.29 25.47 12.01
N TRP A 271 -3.31 25.45 11.15
CA TRP A 271 -4.70 25.66 11.57
C TRP A 271 -5.22 24.54 12.49
N LYS A 272 -4.79 23.29 12.29
CA LYS A 272 -5.17 22.16 13.17
C LYS A 272 -4.56 22.34 14.56
N MET A 273 -3.31 22.78 14.63
CA MET A 273 -2.60 23.01 15.89
C MET A 273 -3.21 24.17 16.68
N ILE A 274 -3.46 25.30 16.01
CA ILE A 274 -4.13 26.46 16.61
C ILE A 274 -5.53 26.07 17.06
N GLY A 275 -6.32 25.40 16.22
CA GLY A 275 -7.68 24.98 16.56
C GLY A 275 -7.73 24.06 17.78
N ALA A 276 -6.81 23.09 17.87
CA ALA A 276 -6.73 22.19 19.02
C ALA A 276 -6.35 22.94 20.32
N CYS A 277 -5.37 23.84 20.26
CA CYS A 277 -4.93 24.61 21.45
C CYS A 277 -5.99 25.62 21.89
N VAL A 278 -6.65 26.31 20.96
CA VAL A 278 -7.74 27.25 21.25
C VAL A 278 -8.94 26.51 21.85
N SER A 279 -9.34 25.37 21.29
CA SER A 279 -10.41 24.53 21.84
C SER A 279 -10.15 24.14 23.30
N LEU A 280 -8.94 23.65 23.59
CA LEU A 280 -8.53 23.26 24.93
C LEU A 280 -8.51 24.45 25.90
N MET A 281 -8.01 25.61 25.48
CA MET A 281 -8.02 26.83 26.30
C MET A 281 -9.43 27.40 26.52
N LEU A 282 -10.32 27.35 25.52
CA LEU A 282 -11.71 27.77 25.68
C LEU A 282 -12.48 26.86 26.64
N PHE A 283 -12.17 25.56 26.66
CA PHE A 283 -12.72 24.64 27.66
C PHE A 283 -12.30 25.04 29.09
N PHE A 284 -11.03 25.38 29.30
CA PHE A 284 -10.56 25.91 30.59
C PHE A 284 -11.21 27.26 30.94
N ALA A 285 -11.37 28.15 29.96
CA ALA A 285 -12.05 29.44 30.14
C ALA A 285 -13.53 29.25 30.56
N PHE A 286 -14.21 28.26 29.96
CA PHE A 286 -15.58 27.90 30.31
C PHE A 286 -15.67 27.34 31.74
N MET A 287 -14.81 26.38 32.10
CA MET A 287 -14.70 25.83 33.46
C MET A 287 -14.45 26.93 34.51
N LEU A 288 -13.52 27.86 34.23
CA LEU A 288 -13.20 28.97 35.12
C LEU A 288 -14.39 29.94 35.25
N SER A 289 -15.01 30.30 34.13
CA SER A 289 -16.17 31.19 34.09
C SER A 289 -17.36 30.60 34.84
N TYR A 290 -17.62 29.30 34.68
CA TYR A 290 -18.66 28.57 35.40
C TYR A 290 -18.44 28.59 36.91
N ARG A 291 -17.20 28.33 37.37
CA ARG A 291 -16.84 28.40 38.79
C ARG A 291 -17.00 29.80 39.37
N LEU A 292 -16.63 30.83 38.61
CA LEU A 292 -16.76 32.22 39.06
C LEU A 292 -18.22 32.69 39.09
N GLU A 293 -19.11 32.08 38.33
CA GLU A 293 -20.55 32.38 38.37
C GLU A 293 -21.23 31.72 39.57
N ARG A 294 -20.91 30.45 39.86
CA ARG A 294 -21.37 29.77 41.07
C ARG A 294 -20.98 30.46 42.37
N LYS A 295 -19.89 31.22 42.41
CA LYS A 295 -19.48 31.98 43.60
C LYS A 295 -20.25 33.30 43.81
N LYS A 296 -20.96 33.79 42.79
CA LYS A 296 -21.74 35.04 42.84
C LYS A 296 -23.22 34.81 43.17
N THR A 297 -23.67 33.56 43.14
CA THR A 297 -25.05 33.14 43.46
C THR A 297 -25.03 32.47 44.81
#